data_AF-S7SZU9-F1
#
_entry.id   AF-S7SZU9-F1
#
_cell.length_a   1.000
_cell.length_b   1.000
_cell.length_c   1.000
_cell.angle_alpha   90.00
_cell.angle_beta   90.00
_cell.angle_gamma   90.00
#
_symmetry.space_group_name_H-M   'P 1'
#
loop_
_entity.id
_entity.type
_entity.pdbx_description
1 polymer ?
#
loop_
_entity_poly.entity_id
_entity_poly.type
_entity_poly.pdbx_seq_one_letter_code
_entity_poly.pdbx_strand_id
1 'polypeptide(L)'
;MCVEAKYCQQTLPSPNVHFDTVRLVKGHPEKRKGEIKMKPVRLRGHHLLCVHGFRGMGYSPSFVEKMWEIVARIRDEHDDFPIEVVAALDEACLACPHHGETTCEAGPNSDAHVRSLDGNVIRHLGLEPGNVYWKSELIRRTAERVKPDDLDELCRDCSWLPYGVCKEGIANVRRGNVAQT
;
A
#
# COMPACT_ATOMS: atom_id res chain seq x y z
N MET A 1 -21.45 0.55 -11.63
CA MET A 1 -21.35 -0.84 -11.15
C MET A 1 -19.87 -1.19 -11.11
N CYS A 2 -19.28 -1.27 -9.92
CA CYS A 2 -17.89 -1.68 -9.77
C CYS A 2 -17.76 -3.17 -10.16
N VAL A 3 -16.73 -3.46 -10.92
CA VAL A 3 -16.39 -4.80 -11.43
C VAL A 3 -16.24 -5.76 -10.27
N GLU A 4 -16.85 -6.94 -10.39
CA GLU A 4 -16.88 -7.95 -9.33
C GLU A 4 -15.47 -8.29 -8.83
N ALA A 5 -15.27 -8.07 -7.54
CA ALA A 5 -14.19 -8.59 -6.72
C ALA A 5 -14.19 -10.13 -6.73
N LYS A 6 -13.15 -10.78 -7.28
CA LYS A 6 -13.15 -12.24 -7.50
C LYS A 6 -12.16 -13.06 -6.67
N TYR A 7 -11.22 -12.44 -5.96
CA TYR A 7 -10.16 -13.19 -5.29
C TYR A 7 -10.12 -12.94 -3.78
N CYS A 8 -10.44 -13.99 -3.01
CA CYS A 8 -10.11 -14.17 -1.60
C CYS A 8 -9.52 -15.58 -1.50
N GLN A 9 -8.21 -15.72 -1.70
CA GLN A 9 -7.53 -17.02 -1.58
C GLN A 9 -6.77 -17.10 -0.26
N GLN A 10 -7.12 -18.12 0.52
CA GLN A 10 -6.46 -18.54 1.74
C GLN A 10 -5.10 -19.19 1.41
N THR A 11 -4.10 -18.89 2.23
CA THR A 11 -2.79 -19.55 2.41
C THR A 11 -1.73 -19.43 1.31
N LEU A 12 -0.57 -18.85 1.66
CA LEU A 12 0.69 -18.95 0.93
C LEU A 12 1.67 -19.85 1.73
N PRO A 13 2.41 -20.79 1.08
CA PRO A 13 3.44 -21.58 1.74
C PRO A 13 4.81 -20.84 1.77
N SER A 14 5.57 -21.05 2.86
CA SER A 14 6.93 -20.51 3.04
C SER A 14 7.96 -21.12 2.10
N PRO A 15 8.96 -20.35 1.61
CA PRO A 15 10.16 -20.92 1.02
C PRO A 15 11.31 -20.98 2.03
N ASN A 16 11.73 -22.20 2.37
CA ASN A 16 13.06 -22.53 2.90
C ASN A 16 14.09 -22.38 1.78
N VAL A 17 15.19 -21.64 1.99
CA VAL A 17 16.43 -21.83 1.24
C VAL A 17 17.66 -21.67 2.11
N HIS A 18 18.58 -22.63 1.92
CA HIS A 18 19.83 -22.88 2.61
C HIS A 18 20.88 -21.77 2.44
N PHE A 19 21.65 -21.55 3.51
CA PHE A 19 22.91 -20.80 3.52
C PHE A 19 24.05 -21.66 2.97
N ASP A 20 24.86 -21.12 2.06
CA ASP A 20 26.14 -21.71 1.67
C ASP A 20 27.29 -20.68 1.74
N THR A 21 28.46 -21.23 2.07
CA THR A 21 29.61 -20.64 2.74
C THR A 21 30.52 -19.69 1.95
N VAL A 22 31.14 -18.79 2.72
CA VAL A 22 32.23 -17.80 2.49
C VAL A 22 33.34 -18.21 1.50
N ARG A 23 33.79 -17.26 0.68
CA ARG A 23 35.19 -17.17 0.20
C ARG A 23 35.74 -15.74 0.29
N LEU A 24 36.83 -15.60 1.06
CA LEU A 24 37.64 -14.41 1.25
C LEU A 24 38.50 -14.12 0.02
N VAL A 25 38.45 -12.90 -0.52
CA VAL A 25 39.50 -12.37 -1.39
C VAL A 25 39.83 -10.94 -0.96
N LYS A 26 41.12 -10.69 -0.69
CA LYS A 26 41.67 -9.39 -0.27
C LYS A 26 41.71 -8.43 -1.48
N GLY A 27 41.18 -7.23 -1.31
CA GLY A 27 41.26 -6.13 -2.29
C GLY A 27 41.41 -4.77 -1.57
N HIS A 28 42.31 -3.94 -2.09
CA HIS A 28 42.77 -2.65 -1.56
C HIS A 28 41.70 -1.53 -1.59
N PRO A 29 41.90 -0.41 -0.86
CA PRO A 29 40.86 0.58 -0.58
C PRO A 29 40.78 1.64 -1.67
N GLU A 30 39.61 1.85 -2.30
CA GLU A 30 39.29 3.16 -2.87
C GLU A 30 37.79 3.37 -3.18
N LYS A 31 37.28 4.48 -2.64
CA LYS A 31 36.11 5.29 -3.08
C LYS A 31 34.70 4.72 -2.83
N ARG A 32 34.18 4.99 -1.62
CA ARG A 32 32.73 5.10 -1.38
C ARG A 32 32.20 6.40 -2.00
N LYS A 33 31.72 6.33 -3.25
CA LYS A 33 30.80 7.32 -3.83
C LYS A 33 29.62 6.57 -4.45
N GLY A 34 28.47 6.66 -3.80
CA GLY A 34 27.25 6.01 -4.21
C GLY A 34 26.20 6.23 -3.14
N GLU A 35 25.64 7.43 -3.10
CA GLU A 35 24.37 7.67 -2.41
C GLU A 35 23.35 6.80 -3.16
N ILE A 36 22.94 5.67 -2.57
CA ILE A 36 21.89 4.83 -3.14
C ILE A 36 20.63 5.70 -3.10
N LYS A 37 20.30 6.34 -4.22
CA LYS A 37 19.00 7.00 -4.39
C LYS A 37 17.94 5.90 -4.34
N MET A 38 17.44 5.62 -3.14
CA MET A 38 16.29 4.74 -2.95
C MET A 38 15.11 5.36 -3.70
N LYS A 39 14.67 4.68 -4.76
CA LYS A 39 13.48 5.10 -5.52
C LYS A 39 12.27 4.96 -4.59
N PRO A 40 11.46 6.02 -4.40
CA PRO A 40 10.29 5.94 -3.53
C PRO A 40 9.26 4.98 -4.10
N VAL A 41 8.56 4.27 -3.22
CA VAL A 41 7.39 3.47 -3.60
C VAL A 41 6.24 4.43 -3.86
N ARG A 42 5.53 4.27 -4.98
CA ARG A 42 4.38 5.12 -5.31
C ARG A 42 3.12 4.48 -4.76
N LEU A 43 2.40 5.20 -3.88
CA LEU A 43 1.13 4.75 -3.31
C LEU A 43 0.07 5.82 -3.39
N ARG A 44 -1.13 5.41 -3.79
CA ARG A 44 -2.26 6.32 -3.85
C ARG A 44 -2.99 6.45 -2.53
N GLY A 45 -3.69 7.57 -2.36
CA GLY A 45 -4.35 7.96 -1.12
C GLY A 45 -5.11 6.82 -0.44
N HIS A 46 -6.05 6.15 -1.12
CA HIS A 46 -6.84 5.11 -0.46
C HIS A 46 -6.00 3.88 -0.07
N HIS A 47 -4.97 3.51 -0.85
CA HIS A 47 -4.08 2.40 -0.52
C HIS A 47 -3.26 2.67 0.75
N LEU A 48 -2.97 3.93 1.09
CA LEU A 48 -2.35 4.28 2.38
C LEU A 48 -3.16 3.78 3.58
N LEU A 49 -4.49 3.66 3.45
CA LEU A 49 -5.36 3.08 4.49
C LEU A 49 -5.63 1.60 4.26
N CYS A 50 -5.90 1.20 3.01
CA CYS A 50 -6.28 -0.19 2.69
C CYS A 50 -5.21 -1.21 3.08
N VAL A 51 -3.93 -0.87 2.98
CA VAL A 51 -2.80 -1.75 3.35
C VAL A 51 -2.88 -2.25 4.80
N HIS A 52 -3.48 -1.47 5.71
CA HIS A 52 -3.64 -1.86 7.10
C HIS A 52 -4.79 -2.85 7.32
N GLY A 53 -5.75 -2.93 6.39
CA GLY A 53 -6.88 -3.88 6.47
C GLY A 53 -6.84 -4.96 5.39
N PHE A 54 -5.78 -5.02 4.59
CA PHE A 54 -5.70 -5.95 3.47
C PHE A 54 -5.75 -7.41 3.94
N ARG A 55 -6.58 -8.21 3.25
CA ARG A 55 -6.83 -9.64 3.50
C ARG A 55 -6.79 -10.47 2.21
N GLY A 56 -6.00 -10.04 1.21
CA GLY A 56 -5.92 -10.72 -0.09
C GLY A 56 -7.08 -10.42 -1.05
N MET A 57 -7.87 -9.39 -0.75
CA MET A 57 -9.00 -8.95 -1.58
C MET A 57 -8.51 -8.14 -2.79
N GLY A 58 -8.86 -8.55 -4.01
CA GLY A 58 -8.42 -7.82 -5.19
C GLY A 58 -9.10 -8.22 -6.50
N TYR A 59 -8.67 -7.55 -7.57
CA TYR A 59 -9.25 -7.66 -8.91
C TYR A 59 -8.62 -8.78 -9.75
N SER A 60 -7.36 -9.11 -9.48
CA SER A 60 -6.61 -10.18 -10.16
C SER A 60 -5.56 -10.79 -9.22
N PRO A 61 -5.05 -12.01 -9.52
CA PRO A 61 -3.94 -12.60 -8.76
C PRO A 61 -2.69 -11.71 -8.74
N SER A 62 -2.31 -11.10 -9.86
CA SER A 62 -1.17 -10.19 -9.97
C SER A 62 -1.32 -8.94 -9.11
N PHE A 63 -2.52 -8.37 -9.04
CA PHE A 63 -2.82 -7.24 -8.17
C PHE A 63 -2.68 -7.63 -6.70
N VAL A 64 -3.23 -8.80 -6.33
CA VAL A 64 -3.17 -9.30 -4.95
C VAL A 64 -1.73 -9.58 -4.52
N GLU A 65 -0.93 -10.19 -5.39
CA GLU A 65 0.51 -10.42 -5.16
C GLU A 65 1.26 -9.11 -4.94
N LYS A 66 1.06 -8.11 -5.82
CA LYS A 66 1.69 -6.79 -5.68
C LYS A 66 1.27 -6.08 -4.38
N MET A 67 -0.02 -6.15 -4.03
CA MET A 67 -0.51 -5.61 -2.77
C MET A 67 0.09 -6.31 -1.56
N TRP A 68 0.32 -7.64 -1.61
CA TRP A 68 1.00 -8.35 -0.53
C TRP A 68 2.45 -7.90 -0.36
N GLU A 69 3.19 -7.65 -1.44
CA GLU A 69 4.54 -7.09 -1.36
C GLU A 69 4.53 -5.72 -0.66
N ILE A 70 3.62 -4.83 -1.04
CA ILE A 70 3.47 -3.50 -0.44
C ILE A 70 3.09 -3.63 1.05
N VAL A 71 2.11 -4.48 1.36
CA VAL A 71 1.62 -4.71 2.72
C VAL A 71 2.71 -5.25 3.62
N ALA A 72 3.51 -6.22 3.13
CA ALA A 72 4.61 -6.80 3.89
C ALA A 72 5.62 -5.72 4.31
N ARG A 73 6.00 -4.84 3.38
CA ARG A 73 6.93 -3.73 3.67
C ARG A 73 6.35 -2.68 4.60
N ILE A 74 5.07 -2.32 4.42
CA ILE A 74 4.42 -1.32 5.28
C ILE A 74 4.25 -1.84 6.71
N ARG A 75 3.96 -3.14 6.86
CA ARG A 75 3.73 -3.76 8.17
C ARG A 75 5.01 -4.23 8.86
N ASP A 76 6.14 -4.30 8.16
CA ASP A 76 7.44 -4.53 8.78
C ASP A 76 7.88 -3.28 9.56
N GLU A 77 8.06 -3.42 10.88
CA GLU A 77 8.49 -2.34 11.77
C GLU A 77 9.94 -1.91 11.50
N HIS A 78 10.76 -2.76 10.88
CA HIS A 78 12.19 -2.52 10.64
C HIS A 78 12.48 -1.88 9.28
N ASP A 79 11.54 -1.91 8.32
CA ASP A 79 11.71 -1.31 6.98
C ASP A 79 11.10 0.09 6.92
N ASP A 80 11.86 1.16 7.18
CA ASP A 80 11.40 2.54 6.91
C ASP A 80 11.94 3.04 5.57
N PHE A 81 11.03 3.47 4.69
CA PHE A 81 11.36 3.83 3.31
C PHE A 81 10.51 5.02 2.82
N PRO A 82 11.00 5.75 1.80
CA PRO A 82 10.27 6.86 1.21
C PRO A 82 9.09 6.37 0.35
N ILE A 83 7.94 7.03 0.50
CA ILE A 83 6.71 6.80 -0.26
C ILE A 83 6.29 8.09 -0.94
N GLU A 84 6.17 8.07 -2.27
CA GLU A 84 5.55 9.14 -3.04
C GLU A 84 4.04 8.97 -3.02
N VAL A 85 3.33 9.95 -2.46
CA VAL A 85 1.87 9.90 -2.34
C VAL A 85 1.24 10.47 -3.60
N VAL A 86 0.41 9.69 -4.29
CA VAL A 86 -0.19 10.09 -5.57
C VAL A 86 -1.72 10.07 -5.55
N ALA A 87 -2.36 10.86 -6.41
CA ALA A 87 -3.80 10.76 -6.70
C ALA A 87 -4.02 10.20 -8.13
N ALA A 88 -3.24 9.17 -8.45
CA ALA A 88 -3.16 8.55 -9.77
C ALA A 88 -2.96 7.03 -9.61
N LEU A 89 -2.81 6.31 -10.73
CA LEU A 89 -2.41 4.91 -10.70
C LEU A 89 -1.09 4.74 -9.92
N ASP A 90 -1.06 3.77 -9.02
CA ASP A 90 0.10 3.43 -8.20
C ASP A 90 0.68 2.06 -8.55
N GLU A 91 1.69 1.59 -7.80
CA GLU A 91 2.39 0.34 -8.13
C GLU A 91 1.47 -0.89 -8.15
N ALA A 92 0.46 -0.94 -7.28
CA ALA A 92 -0.55 -1.99 -7.32
C ALA A 92 -1.46 -1.86 -8.54
N CYS A 93 -1.87 -0.64 -8.90
CA CYS A 93 -2.69 -0.41 -10.08
C CYS A 93 -1.99 -0.84 -11.39
N LEU A 94 -0.66 -0.71 -11.50
CA LEU A 94 0.07 -1.15 -12.69
C LEU A 94 -0.01 -2.68 -12.93
N ALA A 95 -0.36 -3.46 -11.91
CA ALA A 95 -0.60 -4.90 -12.02
C ALA A 95 -2.09 -5.27 -12.20
N CYS A 96 -2.98 -4.28 -12.24
CA CYS A 96 -4.43 -4.45 -12.34
C CYS A 96 -4.86 -4.62 -13.81
N PRO A 97 -5.77 -5.56 -14.15
CA PRO A 97 -6.26 -5.74 -15.53
C PRO A 97 -7.08 -4.54 -16.04
N HIS A 98 -7.45 -3.61 -15.15
CA HIS A 98 -8.26 -2.44 -15.47
C HIS A 98 -7.45 -1.14 -15.58
N HIS A 99 -6.12 -1.23 -15.62
CA HIS A 99 -5.28 -0.04 -15.78
C HIS A 99 -5.30 0.42 -17.25
N GLY A 100 -5.70 1.68 -17.47
CA GLY A 100 -5.38 2.42 -18.68
C GLY A 100 -3.99 3.04 -18.57
N GLU A 101 -3.60 3.86 -19.55
CA GLU A 101 -2.30 4.54 -19.52
C GLU A 101 -2.15 5.47 -18.30
N THR A 102 -3.24 6.15 -17.91
CA THR A 102 -3.24 7.13 -16.81
C THR A 102 -4.47 7.05 -15.91
N THR A 103 -5.45 6.20 -16.23
CA THR A 103 -6.76 6.16 -15.56
C THR A 103 -7.21 4.73 -15.27
N CYS A 104 -8.16 4.59 -14.35
CA CYS A 104 -8.84 3.31 -14.10
C CYS A 104 -10.00 3.10 -15.08
N GLU A 105 -9.88 2.08 -15.93
CA GLU A 105 -10.83 1.73 -16.99
C GLU A 105 -11.80 0.60 -16.59
N ALA A 106 -11.89 0.32 -15.29
CA ALA A 106 -12.73 -0.76 -14.76
C ALA A 106 -14.22 -0.62 -15.12
N GLY A 107 -14.67 0.61 -15.40
CA GLY A 107 -16.01 0.87 -15.89
C GLY A 107 -16.31 2.36 -15.95
N PRO A 108 -17.53 2.74 -16.39
CA PRO A 108 -17.94 4.15 -16.41
C PRO A 108 -17.80 4.78 -15.01
N ASN A 109 -17.14 5.93 -14.94
CA ASN A 109 -16.88 6.71 -13.72
C ASN A 109 -15.95 6.05 -12.68
N SER A 110 -15.35 4.89 -12.96
CA SER A 110 -14.46 4.21 -12.01
C SER A 110 -13.24 5.06 -11.64
N ASP A 111 -12.60 5.70 -12.61
CA ASP A 111 -11.47 6.59 -12.34
C ASP A 111 -11.86 7.78 -11.45
N ALA A 112 -12.95 8.47 -11.76
CA ALA A 112 -13.45 9.60 -10.98
C ALA A 112 -13.78 9.19 -9.54
N HIS A 113 -14.41 8.02 -9.37
CA HIS A 113 -14.72 7.47 -8.06
C HIS A 113 -13.45 7.17 -7.25
N VAL A 114 -12.49 6.41 -7.81
CA VAL A 114 -11.25 6.06 -7.08
C VAL A 114 -10.41 7.29 -6.78
N ARG A 115 -10.33 8.27 -7.70
CA ARG A 115 -9.66 9.56 -7.44
C ARG A 115 -10.33 10.36 -6.32
N SER A 116 -11.66 10.26 -6.19
CA SER A 116 -12.36 10.86 -5.05
C SER A 116 -11.93 10.23 -3.72
N LEU A 117 -11.80 8.90 -3.66
CA LEU A 117 -11.31 8.21 -2.47
C LEU A 117 -9.88 8.64 -2.12
N ASP A 118 -9.00 8.73 -3.13
CA ASP A 118 -7.62 9.22 -2.93
C ASP A 118 -7.59 10.63 -2.36
N GLY A 119 -8.34 11.54 -2.99
CA GLY A 119 -8.38 12.94 -2.59
C GLY A 119 -8.91 13.13 -1.17
N ASN A 120 -9.90 12.33 -0.77
CA ASN A 120 -10.43 12.33 0.59
C ASN A 120 -9.37 11.95 1.62
N VAL A 121 -8.67 10.84 1.39
CA VAL A 121 -7.63 10.37 2.31
C VAL A 121 -6.44 11.33 2.36
N ILE A 122 -5.95 11.79 1.21
CA ILE A 122 -4.81 12.71 1.12
C ILE A 122 -5.10 13.99 1.90
N ARG A 123 -6.30 14.57 1.72
CA ARG A 123 -6.73 15.78 2.43
C ARG A 123 -6.85 15.53 3.94
N HIS A 124 -7.46 14.42 4.34
CA HIS A 124 -7.67 14.06 5.75
C HIS A 124 -6.34 13.90 6.51
N LEU A 125 -5.35 13.28 5.85
CA LEU A 125 -4.00 13.10 6.41
C LEU A 125 -3.11 14.35 6.33
N GLY A 126 -3.58 15.43 5.67
CA GLY A 126 -2.81 16.65 5.44
C GLY A 126 -1.57 16.40 4.58
N LEU A 127 -1.73 15.59 3.53
CA LEU A 127 -0.68 15.23 2.57
C LEU A 127 -0.85 16.04 1.28
N GLU A 128 0.22 16.15 0.52
CA GLU A 128 0.24 16.79 -0.80
C GLU A 128 0.56 15.74 -1.87
N PRO A 129 -0.26 15.62 -2.93
CA PRO A 129 0.05 14.72 -4.04
C PRO A 129 1.38 15.08 -4.71
N GLY A 130 2.22 14.08 -5.00
CA GLY A 130 3.55 14.22 -5.59
C GLY A 130 4.67 14.43 -4.57
N ASN A 131 4.34 14.67 -3.29
CA ASN A 131 5.36 14.73 -2.23
C ASN A 131 5.75 13.34 -1.74
N VAL A 132 6.97 13.27 -1.19
CA VAL A 132 7.55 12.06 -0.62
C VAL A 132 7.53 12.16 0.90
N TYR A 133 7.04 11.11 1.56
CA TYR A 133 6.95 10.98 3.01
C TYR A 133 7.61 9.68 3.45
N TRP A 134 8.11 9.65 4.68
CA TRP A 134 8.59 8.39 5.25
C TRP A 134 7.41 7.49 5.64
N LYS A 135 7.56 6.17 5.48
CA LYS A 135 6.56 5.18 5.91
C LYS A 135 6.17 5.40 7.37
N SER A 136 7.16 5.58 8.25
CA SER A 136 6.93 5.87 9.68
C SER A 136 6.06 7.11 9.91
N GLU A 137 6.27 8.17 9.14
CA GLU A 137 5.46 9.39 9.21
C GLU A 137 4.02 9.14 8.78
N LEU A 138 3.81 8.40 7.69
CA LEU A 138 2.48 8.07 7.17
C LEU A 138 1.69 7.20 8.18
N ILE A 139 2.34 6.19 8.77
CA ILE A 139 1.74 5.37 9.83
C ILE A 139 1.34 6.23 11.03
N ARG A 140 2.24 7.11 11.49
CA ARG A 140 1.97 8.02 12.62
C ARG A 140 0.78 8.94 12.33
N ARG A 141 0.74 9.58 11.15
CA ARG A 141 -0.38 10.45 10.74
C ARG A 141 -1.68 9.66 10.68
N THR A 142 -1.67 8.43 10.15
CA THR A 142 -2.84 7.55 10.14
C THR A 142 -3.34 7.24 11.55
N ALA A 143 -2.44 6.85 12.47
CA ALA A 143 -2.77 6.56 13.87
C ALA A 143 -3.38 7.78 14.59
N GLU A 144 -2.83 8.97 14.35
CA GLU A 144 -3.29 10.20 14.99
C GLU A 144 -4.64 10.69 14.42
N ARG A 145 -4.80 10.64 13.09
CA ARG A 145 -5.84 11.41 12.39
C ARG A 145 -7.02 10.59 11.89
N VAL A 146 -6.87 9.27 11.71
CA VAL A 146 -7.92 8.44 11.14
C VAL A 146 -8.55 7.57 12.23
N LYS A 147 -9.85 7.74 12.46
CA LYS A 147 -10.68 6.84 13.25
C LYS A 147 -11.32 5.80 12.34
N PRO A 148 -11.66 4.60 12.84
CA PRO A 148 -12.35 3.59 12.04
C PRO A 148 -13.63 4.11 11.37
N ASP A 149 -14.42 4.94 12.04
CA ASP A 149 -15.67 5.48 11.50
C ASP A 149 -15.47 6.58 10.44
N ASP A 150 -14.29 7.21 10.39
CA ASP A 150 -13.98 8.16 9.31
C ASP A 150 -14.01 7.45 7.94
N LEU A 151 -13.80 6.12 7.90
CA LEU A 151 -13.85 5.35 6.66
C LEU A 151 -15.24 5.34 6.00
N ASP A 152 -16.31 5.61 6.74
CA ASP A 152 -17.66 5.70 6.17
C ASP A 152 -17.82 6.90 5.22
N GLU A 153 -16.98 7.93 5.42
CA GLU A 153 -16.91 9.09 4.55
C GLU A 153 -15.72 9.02 3.59
N LEU A 154 -14.54 8.69 4.11
CA LEU A 154 -13.30 8.63 3.32
C LEU A 154 -13.36 7.57 2.22
N CYS A 155 -14.00 6.42 2.52
CA CYS A 155 -14.11 5.27 1.64
C CYS A 155 -15.57 5.01 1.21
N ARG A 156 -16.42 6.04 1.21
CA ARG A 156 -17.83 5.92 0.80
C ARG A 156 -17.94 5.23 -0.57
N ASP A 157 -18.88 4.30 -0.67
CA ASP A 157 -19.15 3.48 -1.87
C ASP A 157 -17.99 2.56 -2.31
N CYS A 158 -16.97 2.35 -1.47
CA CYS A 158 -15.94 1.35 -1.71
C CYS A 158 -16.49 -0.08 -1.53
N SER A 159 -16.25 -0.95 -2.51
CA SER A 159 -16.71 -2.35 -2.51
C SER A 159 -16.22 -3.17 -1.30
N TRP A 160 -15.10 -2.77 -0.68
CA TRP A 160 -14.47 -3.52 0.42
C TRP A 160 -14.86 -3.01 1.80
N LEU A 161 -15.41 -1.80 1.92
CA LEU A 161 -15.78 -1.20 3.19
C LEU A 161 -16.80 -2.05 3.99
N PRO A 162 -17.84 -2.65 3.37
CA PRO A 162 -18.82 -3.46 4.11
C PRO A 162 -18.25 -4.71 4.80
N TYR A 163 -17.07 -5.19 4.40
CA TYR A 163 -16.42 -6.34 5.04
C TYR A 163 -15.79 -6.00 6.40
N GLY A 164 -15.69 -4.71 6.76
CA GLY A 164 -15.21 -4.26 8.08
C GLY A 164 -13.70 -4.35 8.32
N VAL A 165 -12.96 -5.10 7.49
CA VAL A 165 -11.51 -5.34 7.67
C VAL A 165 -10.66 -4.06 7.58
N CYS A 166 -11.10 -3.06 6.80
CA CYS A 166 -10.43 -1.76 6.75
C CYS A 166 -10.55 -1.02 8.09
N LYS A 167 -11.74 -1.03 8.70
CA LYS A 167 -11.98 -0.41 10.01
C LYS A 167 -11.15 -1.08 11.11
N GLU A 168 -11.09 -2.42 11.09
CA GLU A 168 -10.25 -3.20 12.00
C GLU A 168 -8.76 -2.85 11.83
N GLY A 169 -8.28 -2.76 10.58
CA GLY A 169 -6.91 -2.38 10.27
C GLY A 169 -6.52 -1.02 10.84
N ILE A 170 -7.39 -0.02 10.68
CA ILE A 170 -7.17 1.32 11.26
C ILE A 170 -7.19 1.26 12.79
N ALA A 171 -8.10 0.51 13.41
CA ALA A 171 -8.14 0.35 14.86
C ALA A 171 -6.83 -0.26 15.41
N ASN A 172 -6.21 -1.18 14.68
CA ASN A 172 -4.94 -1.78 15.04
C ASN A 172 -3.77 -0.79 14.94
N VAL A 173 -3.69 -0.01 13.86
CA VAL A 173 -2.69 1.07 13.71
C VAL A 173 -2.78 2.07 14.86
N ARG A 174 -3.99 2.49 15.24
CA ARG A 174 -4.20 3.41 16.39
C ARG A 174 -3.74 2.83 17.73
N ARG A 175 -3.74 1.51 17.87
CA ARG A 175 -3.25 0.79 19.06
C ARG A 175 -1.75 0.52 19.02
N GLY A 176 -1.06 0.91 17.95
CA GLY A 176 0.36 0.62 17.73
C GLY A 176 0.64 -0.77 17.15
N ASN A 177 -0.39 -1.54 16.79
CA ASN A 177 -0.26 -2.91 16.29
C ASN A 177 -0.21 -2.91 14.76
N VAL A 178 0.90 -2.45 14.18
CA VAL A 178 1.04 -2.30 12.72
C VAL A 178 1.32 -3.64 12.03
N ALA A 179 2.10 -4.52 12.68
CA ALA A 179 2.58 -5.78 12.09
C ALA A 179 1.50 -6.82 11.74
N GLN A 180 0.26 -6.64 12.23
CA GLN A 180 -0.95 -7.45 11.96
C GLN A 180 -0.71 -8.80 11.26
N THR A 181 -0.61 -9.86 12.06
CA THR A 181 -0.58 -11.28 11.64
C THR A 181 -1.87 -11.70 10.96
#